data_AF-A0A924S2I1-F1
#
_entry.id   AF-A0A924S2I1-F1
#
_cell.length_a   1.000
_cell.length_b   1.000
_cell.length_c   1.000
_cell.angle_alpha   90.00
_cell.angle_beta   90.00
_cell.angle_gamma   90.00
#
_symmetry.space_group_name_H-M   'P 1'
#
loop_
_entity.id
_entity.type
_entity.pdbx_description
1 polymer ?
#
loop_
_entity_poly.entity_id
_entity_poly.type
_entity_poly.pdbx_seq_one_letter_code
_entity_poly.pdbx_strand_id
1 'polypeptide(L)' 'MTDPIDLGLSLPVRGIQLIEASAGTGKTFTVATLYARLVIEFGLPVPRLLAVTFTEAA' A
#
# COMPACT_ATOMS: atom_id res chain seq x y z
N MET A 1 23.63 5.84 -9.08
CA MET A 1 22.84 6.61 -8.11
C MET A 1 21.44 6.04 -8.18
N THR A 2 21.14 5.06 -7.33
CA THR A 2 19.87 4.32 -7.37
C THR A 2 18.78 5.23 -6.83
N ASP A 3 17.83 5.61 -7.67
CA ASP A 3 16.60 6.22 -7.19
C ASP A 3 16.01 5.31 -6.09
N PRO A 4 15.56 5.87 -4.95
CA PRO A 4 14.91 5.07 -3.93
C PRO A 4 13.74 4.35 -4.60
N ILE A 5 13.77 3.02 -4.63
CA ILE A 5 12.65 2.23 -5.12
C ILE A 5 11.44 2.61 -4.25
N ASP A 6 10.42 3.23 -4.84
CA ASP A 6 9.14 3.41 -4.17
C ASP A 6 8.55 2.02 -3.93
N LEU A 7 8.54 1.61 -2.67
CA LEU A 7 8.06 0.29 -2.25
C LEU A 7 6.60 0.08 -2.68
N GLY A 8 5.76 1.11 -2.61
CA GLY A 8 4.35 1.01 -2.98
C GLY A 8 4.14 0.76 -4.48
N LEU A 9 5.03 1.29 -5.33
CA LEU A 9 4.99 1.10 -6.78
C LEU A 9 5.64 -0.21 -7.25
N SER A 10 6.57 -0.75 -6.48
CA SER A 10 7.36 -1.94 -6.86
C SER A 10 6.81 -3.25 -6.31
N LEU A 11 6.07 -3.23 -5.20
CA LEU A 11 5.51 -4.45 -4.61
C LEU A 11 4.53 -5.16 -5.55
N PRO A 12 4.54 -6.51 -5.59
CA PRO A 12 3.51 -7.28 -6.28
C PRO A 12 2.13 -7.03 -5.65
N VAL A 13 1.12 -6.77 -6.47
CA VAL A 13 -0.26 -6.50 -6.01
C VAL A 13 -1.12 -7.77 -5.86
N ARG A 14 -0.54 -8.95 -6.08
CA ARG A 14 -1.22 -10.24 -5.99
C ARG A 14 -0.52 -11.14 -4.97
N GLY A 15 -1.28 -12.02 -4.33
CA GLY A 15 -0.80 -12.89 -3.27
C GLY A 15 -0.66 -12.17 -1.94
N ILE A 16 0.13 -12.76 -1.04
CA ILE A 16 0.37 -12.23 0.30
C ILE A 16 1.70 -11.49 0.30
N GLN A 17 1.68 -10.24 0.75
CA GLN A 17 2.87 -9.40 0.92
C GLN A 17 3.01 -9.03 2.39
N LEU A 18 4.22 -9.12 2.95
CA LEU A 18 4.55 -8.66 4.29
C LEU A 18 5.36 -7.37 4.19
N ILE A 19 4.89 -6.31 4.84
CA ILE A 19 5.58 -5.02 4.91
C ILE A 19 5.91 -4.73 6.38
N GLU A 20 7.18 -4.89 6.74
CA GLU A 20 7.69 -4.53 8.07
C GLU A 20 8.37 -3.16 8.00
N ALA A 21 8.02 -2.27 8.94
CA ALA A 21 8.48 -0.89 8.89
C ALA A 21 8.47 -0.20 10.26
N SER A 22 9.56 0.51 10.55
CA SER A 22 9.74 1.30 11.78
C SER A 22 8.86 2.55 11.84
N ALA A 23 8.76 3.19 13.01
CA ALA A 23 8.06 4.46 13.13
C ALA A 23 8.66 5.51 12.18
N GLY A 24 7.81 6.31 11.53
CA GLY A 24 8.25 7.37 10.61
C GLY A 24 8.74 6.94 9.22
N THR A 25 8.71 5.65 8.86
CA THR A 25 9.23 5.16 7.56
C THR A 25 8.17 5.04 6.45
N GLY A 26 7.07 5.81 6.52
CA GLY A 26 6.08 5.87 5.43
C GLY A 26 5.16 4.64 5.29
N LYS A 27 4.86 3.92 6.37
CA LYS A 27 3.92 2.77 6.38
C LYS A 27 2.58 3.09 5.72
N THR A 28 1.90 4.14 6.21
CA THR A 28 0.60 4.57 5.71
C THR A 28 0.70 5.00 4.25
N PHE A 29 1.78 5.68 3.87
CA PHE A 29 2.03 6.08 2.49
C PHE A 29 2.15 4.85 1.58
N THR A 30 2.93 3.84 1.98
CA THR A 30 3.10 2.59 1.21
C THR A 30 1.77 1.87 1.00
N VAL A 31 0.95 1.74 2.06
CA VAL A 31 -0.37 1.08 1.98
C VAL A 31 -1.34 1.91 1.11
N ALA A 32 -1.31 3.24 1.22
CA ALA A 32 -2.13 4.13 0.39
C ALA A 32 -1.76 4.04 -1.10
N THR A 33 -0.46 3.97 -1.42
CA THR A 33 0.01 3.74 -2.79
C THR A 33 -0.48 2.39 -3.31
N LEU A 34 -0.37 1.31 -2.54
CA LEU A 34 -0.90 0.00 -2.93
C LEU A 34 -2.42 0.04 -3.19
N TYR A 35 -3.16 0.70 -2.31
CA TYR A 35 -4.60 0.88 -2.47
C TYR A 35 -4.92 1.65 -3.77
N ALA A 36 -4.22 2.76 -4.01
CA ALA A 36 -4.39 3.56 -5.22
C ALA A 36 -4.08 2.76 -6.49
N ARG A 37 -3.03 1.94 -6.48
CA ARG A 37 -2.71 1.04 -7.60
C ARG A 37 -3.82 0.05 -7.87
N LEU A 38 -4.35 -0.61 -6.83
CA LEU A 38 -5.46 -1.55 -6.97
C LEU A 38 -6.70 -0.91 -7.62
N VAL A 39 -7.00 0.34 -7.27
CA VAL A 39 -8.13 1.09 -7.85
C VAL A 39 -7.82 1.58 -9.28
N ILE A 40 -6.67 2.24 -9.47
CA ILE A 40 -6.35 2.97 -10.70
C ILE A 40 -5.75 2.06 -11.77
N GLU A 41 -4.73 1.27 -11.42
CA GLU A 41 -4.02 0.41 -12.38
C GLU A 41 -4.80 -0.88 -12.67
N PHE A 42 -5.48 -1.43 -11.66
CA PHE A 42 -6.18 -2.72 -11.78
C PHE A 42 -7.71 -2.59 -11.86
N GLY A 43 -8.25 -1.38 -11.78
CA GLY A 43 -9.69 -1.13 -11.92
C GLY A 43 -10.55 -1.81 -10.86
N LEU A 44 -9.99 -2.15 -9.70
CA LEU A 44 -10.76 -2.79 -8.64
C LEU A 44 -11.70 -1.76 -8.01
N PRO A 45 -13.01 -2.05 -7.97
CA PRO A 45 -13.95 -1.14 -7.35
C PRO A 45 -13.67 -1.08 -5.85
N VAL A 46 -13.69 0.14 -5.28
CA VAL A 46 -13.47 0.41 -3.85
C VAL A 46 -14.22 -0.54 -2.92
N PRO A 47 -15.51 -0.90 -3.15
CA PRO A 47 -16.24 -1.86 -2.33
C PRO A 47 -15.66 -3.30 -2.27
N ARG A 48 -14.71 -3.64 -3.15
CA ARG A 48 -13.99 -4.93 -3.14
C ARG A 48 -12.64 -4.86 -2.42
N LEU A 49 -12.26 -3.71 -1.88
CA LEU A 49 -11.01 -3.49 -1.16
C LEU A 49 -11.31 -3.24 0.33
N LEU A 50 -10.70 -4.06 1.20
CA LEU A 50 -10.80 -3.90 2.65
C LEU A 50 -9.46 -3.42 3.19
N ALA A 51 -9.44 -2.25 3.81
CA ALA A 51 -8.34 -1.75 4.62
C ALA A 51 -8.78 -1.72 6.08
N VAL A 52 -7.97 -2.26 6.98
CA VAL A 52 -8.25 -2.33 8.41
C VAL A 52 -7.10 -1.70 9.17
N THR A 53 -7.42 -0.89 10.16
CA THR A 53 -6.47 -0.23 11.05
C THR A 53 -6.87 -0.49 12.50
N PHE A 54 -5.99 -0.17 13.45
CA PHE A 54 -6.25 -0.39 14.87
C PHE A 54 -7.19 0.66 15.49
N THR A 55 -7.21 1.87 14.92
CA THR A 55 -7.96 3.01 15.46
C THR A 55 -8.79 3.70 14.40
N GLU A 56 -9.98 4.16 14.74
CA GLU A 56 -10.84 4.96 13.86
C GLU A 56 -10.20 6.28 13.38
N ALA A 57 -9.26 6.84 14.15
CA ALA A 57 -8.59 8.10 13.79
C ALA A 57 -7.53 7.97 12.68
N ALA A 58 -7.23 6.73 12.26
CA ALA A 58 -6.22 6.42 11.26
C ALA A 58 -6.82 6.23 9.86
#